data_AF-A0A9P7BPG5-F1
#
_entry.id   AF-A0A9P7BPG5-F1
#
_cell.length_a   1.000
_cell.length_b   1.000
_cell.length_c   1.000
_cell.angle_alpha   90.00
_cell.angle_beta   90.00
_cell.angle_gamma   90.00
#
_symmetry.space_group_name_H-M   'P 1'
#
loop_
_entity.id
_entity.type
_entity.pdbx_description
1 polymer ?
#
loop_
_entity_poly.entity_id
_entity_poly.type
_entity_poly.pdbx_seq_one_letter_code
_entity_poly.pdbx_strand_id
1 'polypeptide(L)' 'MANVIKHQANIATAVVGRIIDPKDAEAILKEDKADYILVGRAHLNNSGWLNHAARKLGVSNVWANQYERGQRAF' A
#
# COMPACT_ATOMS: atom_id res chain seq x y z
N MET A 1 -8.30 3.48 -15.04
CA MET A 1 -9.59 4.16 -14.81
C MET A 1 -9.53 5.13 -13.64
N ALA A 2 -9.05 4.72 -12.45
CA ALA A 2 -8.94 5.62 -11.28
C ALA A 2 -8.26 6.97 -11.60
N ASN A 3 -7.06 6.95 -12.21
CA ASN A 3 -6.33 8.16 -12.65
C ASN A 3 -7.18 9.13 -13.48
N VAL A 4 -7.93 8.61 -14.46
CA VAL A 4 -8.76 9.42 -15.35
C VAL A 4 -9.91 10.06 -14.56
N ILE A 5 -10.58 9.28 -13.70
CA ILE A 5 -11.69 9.78 -12.88
C ILE A 5 -11.20 10.83 -11.88
N LYS A 6 -10.04 10.62 -11.24
CA LYS A 6 -9.45 11.57 -10.31
C LYS A 6 -9.27 12.94 -10.96
N HIS A 7 -8.57 12.99 -12.09
CA HIS A 7 -8.24 14.28 -12.72
C HIS A 7 -9.40 14.91 -13.49
N GLN A 8 -10.34 14.12 -14.02
CA GLN A 8 -11.47 14.67 -14.79
C GLN A 8 -12.65 15.07 -13.91
N ALA A 9 -12.97 14.28 -12.88
CA ALA A 9 -14.11 14.55 -12.01
C ALA A 9 -13.70 15.28 -10.71
N ASN A 10 -12.40 15.44 -10.45
CA ASN A 10 -11.86 16.07 -9.25
C ASN A 10 -12.43 15.48 -7.94
N ILE A 11 -12.49 14.14 -7.90
CA ILE A 11 -12.93 13.37 -6.73
C ILE A 11 -11.83 12.42 -6.30
N ALA A 12 -11.80 12.11 -5.00
CA ALA A 12 -10.87 11.13 -4.47
C ALA A 12 -11.14 9.74 -5.06
N THR A 13 -10.09 9.03 -5.46
CA THR A 13 -10.18 7.71 -6.08
C THR A 13 -9.27 6.69 -5.42
N ALA A 14 -9.61 5.41 -5.61
CA ALA A 14 -8.81 4.30 -5.15
C ALA A 14 -8.44 3.39 -6.34
N VAL A 15 -7.20 2.88 -6.35
CA VAL A 15 -6.78 1.82 -7.27
C VAL A 15 -6.90 0.46 -6.60
N VAL A 16 -7.41 -0.51 -7.35
CA VAL A 16 -7.52 -1.92 -6.96
C VAL A 16 -7.15 -2.82 -8.13
N GLY A 17 -6.80 -4.07 -7.82
CA GLY A 17 -6.50 -5.09 -8.82
C GLY A 17 -5.01 -5.21 -9.09
N ARG A 18 -4.48 -6.43 -8.87
CA ARG A 18 -3.05 -6.75 -9.06
C ARG A 18 -2.05 -5.89 -8.27
N ILE A 19 -2.47 -5.27 -7.17
CA ILE A 19 -1.55 -4.68 -6.20
C ILE A 19 -0.86 -5.80 -5.42
N ILE A 20 0.41 -6.07 -5.75
CA ILE A 20 1.21 -7.14 -5.16
C ILE A 20 2.52 -6.56 -4.60
N ASP A 21 3.25 -5.79 -5.41
CA ASP A 21 4.49 -5.13 -4.99
C ASP A 21 4.18 -3.78 -4.31
N PRO A 22 4.62 -3.56 -3.06
CA PRO A 22 4.55 -2.27 -2.38
C PRO A 22 5.17 -1.11 -3.16
N LYS A 23 6.20 -1.35 -3.98
CA LYS A 23 6.85 -0.29 -4.79
C LYS A 23 5.93 0.23 -5.89
N ASP A 24 5.15 -0.65 -6.50
CA ASP A 24 4.16 -0.27 -7.52
C ASP A 24 3.03 0.56 -6.90
N ALA A 25 2.59 0.16 -5.70
CA ALA A 25 1.61 0.92 -4.93
C ALA A 25 2.11 2.33 -4.57
N GLU A 26 3.35 2.44 -4.10
CA GLU A 26 3.98 3.72 -3.79
C GLU A 26 4.12 4.61 -5.04
N ALA A 27 4.50 4.05 -6.18
CA ALA A 27 4.61 4.78 -7.43
C ALA A 27 3.25 5.37 -7.86
N ILE A 28 2.16 4.60 -7.76
CA ILE A 28 0.80 5.09 -8.06
C ILE A 28 0.45 6.33 -7.21
N LEU A 29 0.80 6.32 -5.93
CA LEU A 29 0.55 7.45 -5.03
C LEU A 29 1.43 8.66 -5.36
N LYS A 30 2.73 8.45 -5.57
CA LYS A 30 3.69 9.52 -5.90
C LYS A 30 3.39 10.19 -7.24
N GLU A 31 2.87 9.43 -8.19
CA GLU A 31 2.47 9.92 -9.51
C GLU A 31 1.05 10.53 -9.52
N ASP A 32 0.44 10.70 -8.34
CA ASP A 32 -0.91 11.27 -8.15
C ASP A 32 -2.04 10.52 -8.89
N LYS A 33 -1.79 9.26 -9.29
CA LYS A 33 -2.74 8.47 -10.09
C LYS A 33 -3.97 7.99 -9.32
N ALA A 34 -3.91 8.01 -7.98
CA ALA A 34 -5.01 7.73 -7.06
C ALA A 34 -4.67 8.23 -5.65
N ASP A 35 -5.67 8.33 -4.80
CA ASP A 35 -5.53 8.75 -3.39
C ASP A 35 -5.37 7.56 -2.45
N TYR A 36 -5.93 6.41 -2.85
CA TYR A 36 -5.93 5.20 -2.03
C TYR A 36 -5.51 3.97 -2.82
N ILE A 37 -4.90 3.01 -2.12
CA ILE A 37 -4.53 1.71 -2.64
C ILE A 37 -5.35 0.64 -1.91
N LEU A 38 -6.13 -0.14 -2.66
CA LEU A 38 -6.91 -1.26 -2.13
C LEU A 38 -6.21 -2.58 -2.45
N VAL A 39 -5.80 -3.29 -1.41
CA VAL A 39 -5.09 -4.57 -1.52
C VAL A 39 -6.05 -5.72 -1.22
N GLY A 40 -6.26 -6.59 -2.21
CA GLY A 40 -7.13 -7.78 -2.07
C GLY A 40 -6.34 -9.06 -1.85
N ARG A 41 -6.24 -9.89 -2.89
CA ARG A 41 -5.61 -11.22 -2.86
C ARG A 41 -4.18 -11.25 -2.29
N ALA A 42 -3.38 -10.21 -2.49
CA ALA A 42 -2.04 -10.16 -1.92
C ALA A 42 -2.06 -10.12 -0.38
N HIS A 43 -3.05 -9.46 0.22
CA HIS A 43 -3.25 -9.44 1.67
C HIS A 43 -3.82 -10.77 2.18
N LEU A 44 -4.71 -11.43 1.42
CA LEU A 44 -5.21 -12.77 1.77
C LEU A 44 -4.09 -13.82 1.75
N ASN A 45 -3.20 -13.75 0.77
CA ASN A 45 -2.05 -14.66 0.67
C ASN A 45 -0.99 -14.40 1.75
N ASN A 46 -0.91 -13.17 2.26
CA ASN A 46 0.03 -12.76 3.29
C ASN A 46 -0.62 -11.68 4.18
N SER A 47 -1.15 -12.08 5.34
CA SER A 47 -1.76 -11.14 6.29
C SER A 47 -0.79 -10.09 6.81
N GLY A 48 0.52 -10.38 6.80
CA GLY A 48 1.60 -9.45 7.12
C GLY A 48 1.97 -8.50 5.98
N TRP A 49 1.22 -8.44 4.88
CA TRP A 49 1.56 -7.66 3.68
C TRP A 49 1.93 -6.20 4.00
N LEU A 50 1.19 -5.53 4.90
CA LEU A 50 1.46 -4.14 5.30
C LEU A 50 2.81 -3.98 6.00
N ASN A 51 3.16 -4.90 6.91
CA ASN A 51 4.46 -4.90 7.58
C ASN A 51 5.61 -5.15 6.58
N HIS A 52 5.40 -6.04 5.62
CA HIS A 52 6.35 -6.26 4.54
C HIS A 52 6.47 -5.06 3.60
N ALA A 53 5.36 -4.37 3.34
CA ALA A 53 5.34 -3.14 2.56
C ALA A 53 6.15 -2.03 3.23
N ALA A 54 5.89 -1.79 4.52
CA ALA A 54 6.64 -0.81 5.31
C ALA A 54 8.15 -1.10 5.26
N ARG A 55 8.53 -2.36 5.49
CA ARG A 55 9.92 -2.83 5.34
C ARG A 55 10.50 -2.55 3.96
N LYS A 56 9.78 -2.92 2.89
CA LYS A 56 10.28 -2.80 1.51
C LYS A 56 10.42 -1.35 1.06
N LEU A 57 9.60 -0.46 1.61
CA LEU A 57 9.62 0.98 1.37
C LEU A 57 10.55 1.74 2.32
N GLY A 58 11.13 1.06 3.33
CA GLY A 58 12.04 1.68 4.30
C GLY A 58 11.34 2.63 5.26
N VAL A 59 10.05 2.46 5.51
CA VAL A 59 9.26 3.29 6.42
C VAL A 59 8.97 2.54 7.72
N SER A 60 8.99 3.27 8.83
CA SER A 60 8.59 2.71 10.13
C SER A 60 7.08 2.54 10.19
N ASN A 61 6.61 1.41 10.74
CA ASN A 61 5.22 1.20 11.07
C ASN A 61 5.07 0.64 12.48
N VAL A 62 3.91 0.88 13.10
CA VAL A 62 3.60 0.41 14.45
C VAL A 62 3.08 -1.02 14.35
N TRP A 63 3.80 -1.96 14.98
CA TRP A 63 3.36 -3.33 15.12
C TRP A 63 2.48 -3.45 16.37
N ALA A 64 1.55 -4.42 16.38
CA ALA A 64 0.86 -4.76 17.62
C ALA A 64 1.88 -5.15 18.69
N ASN A 65 1.65 -4.78 19.95
CA ASN A 65 2.64 -4.90 21.03
C ASN A 65 3.20 -6.34 21.19
N GLN A 66 2.39 -7.36 20.92
CA GLN A 66 2.81 -8.77 20.97
C GLN A 66 3.89 -9.11 19.93
N TYR A 67 3.97 -8.34 18.83
CA TYR A 67 4.87 -8.58 17.71
C TYR A 67 6.02 -7.59 17.60
N GLU A 68 6.12 -6.61 18.50
CA GLU A 68 7.19 -5.59 18.49
C GLU A 68 8.59 -6.20 18.42
N ARG A 69 8.86 -7.26 19.20
CA ARG A 69 10.17 -7.95 19.19
C ARG A 69 10.46 -8.71 17.89
N GLY A 70 9.45 -8.97 17.08
CA GLY A 70 9.59 -9.55 15.74
C GLY A 70 9.95 -8.51 14.67
N GLN A 71 9.78 -7.22 14.98
CA GLN A 71 10.19 -6.13 14.12
C GLN A 71 11.72 -6.03 14.17
N ARG A 72 12.40 -6.54 13.13
CA ARG A 72 13.81 -6.22 12.94
C ARG A 72 13.94 -4.74 12.56
N ALA A 73 14.60 -3.96 13.42
CA ALA A 73 15.07 -2.64 13.05
C ALA A 73 16.04 -2.74 11.86
N PHE A 74 15.96 -1.79 10.93
CA PHE A 74 16.85 -1.70 9.77
C PHE A 74 18.20 -1.12 10.16
#